data_AF-A0A938KBC6-F1
#
_entry.id   AF-A0A938KBC6-F1
#
_cell.length_a   1.000
_cell.length_b   1.000
_cell.length_c   1.000
_cell.angle_alpha   90.00
_cell.angle_beta   90.00
_cell.angle_gamma   90.00
#
_symmetry.space_group_name_H-M   'P 1'
#
loop_
_entity.id
_entity.type
_entity.pdbx_description
1 polymer ?
#
loop_
_entity_poly.entity_id
_entity_poly.type
_entity_poly.pdbx_seq_one_letter_code
_entity_poly.pdbx_strand_id
1 'polypeptide(L)'
;MSNLTRRDFIGTTAAGAAALIAPTAALGAARKKIPIGMQLYSVRTIFPGDVAGTLAGIKKIGYEGVEFAGYANKDAKTLRQLLDDNGLKCCGTHIGLKTLIGDALAKSVSENSAGSCFRAKGRMARRNEGEYPPWIFD
;
A
#
# COMPACT_ATOMS: atom_id res chain seq x y z
N MET A 1 34.54 57.81 -12.90
CA MET A 1 33.36 57.03 -13.33
C MET A 1 33.76 56.27 -14.58
N SER A 2 33.92 54.95 -14.50
CA SER A 2 34.38 54.10 -15.61
C SER A 2 33.27 53.98 -16.66
N ASN A 3 33.61 54.24 -17.93
CA ASN A 3 32.69 54.14 -19.07
C ASN A 3 32.45 52.67 -19.43
N LEU A 4 31.22 52.19 -19.32
CA LEU A 4 30.81 50.86 -19.78
C LEU A 4 30.91 50.79 -21.31
N THR A 5 31.68 49.85 -21.85
CA THR A 5 31.82 49.71 -23.30
C THR A 5 30.70 48.86 -23.89
N ARG A 6 30.40 49.05 -25.19
CA ARG A 6 29.37 48.26 -25.90
C ARG A 6 29.62 46.75 -25.84
N ARG A 7 30.90 46.34 -25.75
CA ARG A 7 31.29 44.93 -25.57
C ARG A 7 30.98 44.42 -24.18
N ASP A 8 31.20 45.24 -23.14
CA ASP A 8 30.85 44.87 -21.77
C ASP A 8 29.33 44.75 -21.61
N PHE A 9 28.55 45.62 -22.25
CA PHE A 9 27.09 45.54 -22.23
C PHE A 9 26.55 44.27 -22.92
N ILE A 10 27.09 43.90 -24.09
CA ILE A 10 26.70 42.67 -24.80
C ILE A 10 27.14 41.43 -24.02
N GLY A 11 28.35 41.44 -23.43
CA GLY A 11 28.83 40.34 -22.59
C GLY A 11 27.98 40.15 -21.33
N THR A 12 27.57 41.25 -20.69
CA THR A 12 26.77 41.22 -19.45
C THR A 12 25.31 40.82 -19.73
N THR A 13 24.73 41.22 -20.87
CA THR A 13 23.35 40.84 -21.25
C THR A 13 23.25 39.40 -21.77
N ALA A 14 24.28 38.86 -22.43
CA ALA A 14 24.31 37.45 -22.84
C ALA A 14 24.35 36.49 -21.64
N ALA A 15 25.05 36.85 -20.56
CA ALA A 15 25.05 36.09 -19.31
C ALA A 15 23.69 36.14 -18.57
N GLY A 16 22.98 37.28 -18.66
CA GLY A 16 21.65 37.43 -18.05
C GLY A 16 20.52 36.72 -18.80
N ALA A 17 20.58 36.63 -20.13
CA ALA A 17 19.56 35.96 -20.94
C ALA A 17 19.61 34.43 -20.82
N ALA A 18 20.80 33.85 -20.63
CA ALA A 18 20.97 32.41 -20.44
C ALA A 18 20.35 31.89 -19.12
N ALA A 19 20.19 32.75 -18.11
CA ALA A 19 19.57 32.39 -16.83
C ALA A 19 18.03 32.32 -16.88
N LEU A 20 17.39 32.92 -17.90
CA LEU A 20 15.93 32.95 -18.03
C LEU A 20 15.37 31.86 -18.96
N ILE A 21 16.23 31.10 -19.63
CA ILE A 21 15.86 29.86 -20.33
C ILE A 21 16.25 28.66 -19.45
N ALA A 22 15.91 28.71 -18.17
CA ALA A 22 15.76 27.48 -17.41
C ALA A 22 14.59 26.72 -18.08
N PRO A 23 14.79 25.47 -18.54
CA PRO A 23 13.68 24.71 -19.11
C PRO A 23 12.63 24.54 -18.01
N THR A 24 11.50 25.22 -18.15
CA THR A 24 10.27 25.01 -17.36
C THR A 24 9.70 23.59 -17.56
N ALA A 25 10.32 22.78 -18.41
CA ALA A 25 9.99 21.37 -18.65
C ALA A 25 10.23 20.43 -17.44
N ALA A 26 10.87 20.90 -16.36
CA ALA A 26 11.10 20.07 -15.16
C ALA A 26 9.99 20.17 -14.10
N LEU A 27 8.88 20.87 -14.35
CA LEU A 27 7.67 20.83 -13.50
C LEU A 27 6.71 19.69 -13.93
N GLY A 28 7.25 18.58 -14.42
CA GLY A 28 6.52 17.31 -14.36
C GLY A 28 6.55 16.83 -12.92
N ALA A 29 5.46 17.00 -12.17
CA ALA A 29 5.32 16.37 -10.86
C ALA A 29 5.65 14.87 -11.02
N ALA A 30 6.75 14.42 -10.43
CA ALA A 30 7.14 13.02 -10.47
C ALA A 30 5.92 12.21 -10.00
N ARG A 31 5.36 11.36 -10.88
CA ARG A 31 4.24 10.48 -10.49
C ARG A 31 4.75 9.60 -9.36
N LYS A 32 4.32 9.87 -8.13
CA LYS A 32 4.55 8.95 -7.01
C LYS A 32 3.97 7.59 -7.40
N LYS A 33 4.82 6.57 -7.41
CA LYS A 33 4.39 5.17 -7.60
C LYS A 33 3.40 4.84 -6.47
N ILE A 34 2.19 4.46 -6.84
CA ILE A 34 1.19 4.00 -5.88
C ILE A 34 1.43 2.51 -5.65
N PRO A 35 1.73 2.07 -4.42
CA PRO A 35 1.94 0.65 -4.13
C PRO A 35 0.64 -0.12 -4.33
N ILE A 36 0.75 -1.32 -4.94
CA ILE A 36 -0.40 -2.19 -5.22
C ILE A 36 -0.40 -3.36 -4.24
N GLY A 37 -1.54 -3.57 -3.59
CA GLY A 37 -1.79 -4.72 -2.71
C GLY A 37 -2.68 -5.77 -3.36
N MET A 38 -2.60 -7.02 -2.88
CA MET A 38 -3.42 -8.14 -3.33
C MET A 38 -4.42 -8.55 -2.25
N GLN A 39 -5.71 -8.61 -2.60
CA GLN A 39 -6.74 -9.18 -1.72
C GLN A 39 -6.66 -10.72 -1.74
N LEU A 40 -6.32 -11.32 -0.60
CA LEU A 40 -5.99 -12.73 -0.44
C LEU A 40 -7.15 -13.69 -0.74
N TYR A 41 -8.39 -13.21 -0.75
CA TYR A 41 -9.53 -13.98 -1.28
C TYR A 41 -9.29 -14.53 -2.70
N SER A 42 -8.46 -13.84 -3.49
CA SER A 42 -8.11 -14.23 -4.85
C SER A 42 -7.30 -15.53 -4.91
N VAL A 43 -6.55 -15.84 -3.85
CA VAL A 43 -5.70 -17.05 -3.71
C VAL A 43 -6.22 -17.99 -2.62
N ARG A 44 -7.53 -17.93 -2.35
CA ARG A 44 -8.16 -18.61 -1.21
C ARG A 44 -8.02 -20.14 -1.17
N THR A 45 -7.78 -20.76 -2.31
CA THR A 45 -7.62 -22.23 -2.39
C THR A 45 -6.21 -22.67 -2.01
N ILE A 46 -5.20 -21.79 -2.13
CA ILE A 46 -3.79 -22.12 -1.91
C ILE A 46 -3.23 -21.50 -0.62
N PHE A 47 -3.70 -20.32 -0.25
CA PHE A 47 -3.24 -19.59 0.94
C PHE A 47 -3.27 -20.40 2.25
N PRO A 48 -4.36 -21.11 2.62
CA PRO A 48 -4.39 -21.84 3.89
C PRO A 48 -3.44 -23.05 3.92
N GLY A 49 -3.13 -23.64 2.76
CA GLY A 49 -2.25 -24.80 2.66
C GLY A 49 -0.76 -24.43 2.79
N ASP A 50 -0.38 -23.25 2.30
CA ASP A 50 1.00 -22.75 2.40
C ASP A 50 1.01 -21.21 2.49
N VAL A 51 0.80 -20.67 3.69
CA VAL A 51 0.77 -19.23 3.92
C VAL A 51 2.11 -18.58 3.58
N ALA A 52 3.23 -19.18 4.00
CA ALA A 52 4.55 -18.60 3.82
C ALA A 52 4.95 -18.59 2.34
N GLY A 53 4.79 -19.71 1.63
CA GLY A 53 5.06 -19.80 0.21
C GLY A 53 4.13 -18.95 -0.64
N THR A 54 2.85 -18.83 -0.26
CA THR A 54 1.90 -17.93 -0.95
C THR A 54 2.33 -16.48 -0.82
N LEU A 55 2.70 -16.01 0.38
CA LEU A 55 3.18 -14.63 0.59
C LEU A 55 4.49 -14.37 -0.16
N ALA A 56 5.44 -15.31 -0.14
CA ALA A 56 6.67 -15.21 -0.92
C ALA A 56 6.40 -15.13 -2.43
N GLY A 57 5.47 -15.92 -2.93
CA GLY A 57 5.01 -15.87 -4.32
C GLY A 57 4.41 -14.51 -4.69
N ILE A 58 3.55 -13.95 -3.84
CA ILE A 58 2.93 -12.64 -4.02
C ILE A 58 4.00 -11.53 -4.10
N LYS A 59 5.00 -11.57 -3.23
CA LYS A 59 6.13 -10.63 -3.29
C LYS A 59 6.91 -10.79 -4.60
N LYS A 60 7.21 -12.04 -4.98
CA LYS A 60 7.99 -12.36 -6.18
C LYS A 60 7.34 -11.86 -7.46
N ILE A 61 6.01 -11.87 -7.55
CA ILE A 61 5.27 -11.33 -8.71
C ILE A 61 5.11 -9.80 -8.69
N GLY A 62 5.58 -9.12 -7.64
CA GLY A 62 5.73 -7.67 -7.60
C GLY A 62 4.70 -6.90 -6.79
N TYR A 63 3.82 -7.57 -6.05
CA TYR A 63 2.93 -6.87 -5.11
C TYR A 63 3.71 -6.33 -3.90
N GLU A 64 3.26 -5.18 -3.40
CA GLU A 64 3.89 -4.47 -2.29
C GLU A 64 3.14 -4.68 -0.97
N GLY A 65 1.96 -5.29 -1.02
CA GLY A 65 1.19 -5.63 0.17
C GLY A 65 0.05 -6.60 -0.07
N VAL A 66 -0.65 -6.94 1.00
CA VAL A 66 -1.80 -7.87 1.00
C VAL A 66 -2.93 -7.34 1.87
N GLU A 67 -4.17 -7.65 1.46
CA GLU A 67 -5.37 -7.49 2.25
C GLU A 67 -5.83 -8.88 2.70
N PHE A 68 -6.04 -9.06 4.00
CA PHE A 68 -6.50 -10.34 4.55
C PHE A 68 -7.99 -10.56 4.30
N ALA A 69 -8.38 -11.82 4.15
CA ALA A 69 -9.78 -12.25 4.12
C ALA A 69 -10.10 -13.25 5.24
N GLY A 70 -9.19 -13.41 6.19
CA GLY A 70 -9.12 -14.49 7.17
C GLY A 70 -7.65 -14.83 7.44
N TYR A 71 -7.37 -15.53 8.54
CA TYR A 71 -6.02 -15.66 9.09
C TYR A 71 -5.42 -17.05 8.96
N ALA A 72 -6.18 -18.02 8.41
CA ALA A 72 -5.71 -19.39 8.21
C ALA A 72 -5.18 -20.01 9.53
N ASN A 73 -5.91 -19.76 10.62
CA ASN A 73 -5.57 -20.19 11.98
C ASN A 73 -4.21 -19.72 12.51
N LYS A 74 -3.67 -18.60 11.98
CA LYS A 74 -2.43 -17.98 12.50
C LYS A 74 -2.74 -16.80 13.39
N ASP A 75 -1.96 -16.64 14.45
CA ASP A 75 -2.05 -15.45 15.30
C ASP A 75 -1.44 -14.22 14.61
N ALA A 76 -1.83 -13.04 15.09
CA ALA A 76 -1.45 -11.78 14.50
C ALA A 76 0.07 -11.51 14.51
N LYS A 77 0.80 -11.97 15.54
CA LYS A 77 2.25 -11.80 15.64
C LYS A 77 2.97 -12.64 14.59
N THR A 78 2.54 -13.89 14.42
CA THR A 78 3.07 -14.79 13.38
C THR A 78 2.82 -14.21 11.99
N LEU A 79 1.61 -13.73 11.70
CA LEU A 79 1.30 -13.11 10.42
C LEU A 79 2.13 -11.85 10.18
N ARG A 80 2.34 -11.03 11.20
CA ARG A 80 3.18 -9.84 11.10
C ARG A 80 4.61 -10.20 10.74
N GLN A 81 5.20 -11.18 11.42
CA GLN A 81 6.55 -11.66 11.12
C GLN A 81 6.65 -12.14 9.66
N LEU A 82 5.68 -12.93 9.20
CA LEU A 82 5.67 -13.43 7.81
C LEU A 82 5.58 -12.30 6.78
N LEU A 83 4.83 -11.23 7.06
CA LEU A 83 4.79 -10.05 6.19
C LEU A 83 6.12 -9.31 6.18
N ASP A 84 6.73 -9.10 7.35
CA ASP A 84 8.01 -8.41 7.51
C ASP A 84 9.14 -9.19 6.82
N ASP A 85 9.18 -10.53 6.97
CA ASP A 85 10.15 -11.43 6.33
C ASP A 85 10.08 -11.38 4.80
N ASN A 86 8.87 -11.16 4.25
CA ASN A 86 8.65 -11.04 2.81
C ASN A 86 8.68 -9.59 2.29
N GLY A 87 8.87 -8.60 3.17
CA GLY A 87 8.80 -7.18 2.81
C GLY A 87 7.46 -6.80 2.18
N LEU A 88 6.36 -7.40 2.66
CA LEU A 88 4.99 -7.10 2.27
C LEU A 88 4.34 -6.19 3.31
N LYS A 89 3.60 -5.19 2.84
CA LYS A 89 2.77 -4.37 3.72
C LYS A 89 1.40 -4.98 3.91
N CYS A 90 0.84 -4.81 5.09
CA CYS A 90 -0.55 -5.10 5.31
C CYS A 90 -1.39 -3.88 4.90
N CYS A 91 -2.25 -4.00 3.88
CA CYS A 91 -3.06 -2.89 3.38
C CYS A 91 -4.51 -2.86 3.89
N GLY A 92 -5.01 -3.98 4.44
CA GLY A 92 -6.32 -4.04 5.07
C GLY A 92 -6.71 -5.46 5.50
N THR A 93 -7.83 -5.59 6.17
CA THR A 93 -8.43 -6.89 6.46
C THR A 93 -9.93 -6.82 6.20
N HIS A 94 -10.47 -7.88 5.63
CA HIS A 94 -11.88 -8.05 5.37
C HIS A 94 -12.50 -8.73 6.60
N ILE A 95 -13.21 -7.94 7.40
CA ILE A 95 -13.83 -8.36 8.66
C ILE A 95 -15.36 -8.32 8.57
N GLY A 96 -16.02 -9.19 9.33
CA GLY A 96 -17.48 -9.24 9.40
C GLY A 96 -18.07 -8.01 10.06
N LEU A 97 -19.25 -7.55 9.61
CA LEU A 97 -19.89 -6.33 10.12
C LEU A 97 -20.15 -6.37 11.64
N LYS A 98 -20.43 -7.55 12.21
CA LYS A 98 -20.67 -7.72 13.64
C LYS A 98 -19.48 -7.31 14.50
N THR A 99 -18.26 -7.40 13.96
CA THR A 99 -17.04 -7.02 14.68
C THR A 99 -16.86 -5.50 14.75
N LEU A 100 -17.65 -4.74 13.98
CA LEU A 100 -17.61 -3.28 13.94
C LEU A 100 -18.70 -2.60 14.78
N ILE A 101 -19.47 -3.36 15.56
CA ILE A 101 -20.65 -2.86 16.28
C ILE A 101 -20.57 -3.28 17.76
N GLY A 102 -20.97 -2.37 18.65
CA GLY A 102 -21.06 -2.63 20.09
C GLY A 102 -19.70 -2.96 20.71
N ASP A 103 -19.71 -3.83 21.73
CA ASP A 103 -18.51 -4.21 22.49
C ASP A 103 -17.45 -4.91 21.62
N ALA A 104 -17.86 -5.53 20.50
CA ALA A 104 -16.97 -6.19 19.57
C ALA A 104 -16.05 -5.20 18.83
N LEU A 105 -16.43 -3.92 18.72
CA LEU A 105 -15.62 -2.90 18.07
C LEU A 105 -14.28 -2.68 18.80
N ALA A 106 -14.30 -2.65 20.13
CA ALA A 106 -13.08 -2.44 20.92
C ALA A 106 -12.07 -3.57 20.70
N LYS A 107 -12.56 -4.81 20.61
CA LYS A 107 -11.75 -5.98 20.27
C LYS A 107 -11.17 -5.87 18.85
N SER A 108 -11.99 -5.55 17.85
CA SER A 108 -11.52 -5.38 16.47
C SER A 108 -10.48 -4.29 16.32
N VAL A 109 -10.64 -3.19 17.06
CA VAL A 109 -9.66 -2.11 17.09
C VAL A 109 -8.36 -2.61 17.73
N SER A 110 -8.40 -3.33 18.85
CA SER A 110 -7.17 -3.81 19.49
C SER A 110 -6.42 -4.82 18.61
N GLU A 111 -7.13 -5.76 18.00
CA GLU A 111 -6.56 -6.78 17.10
C GLU A 111 -5.94 -6.13 15.86
N ASN A 112 -6.62 -5.17 15.23
CA ASN A 112 -6.09 -4.45 14.07
C ASN A 112 -4.95 -3.48 14.43
N SER A 113 -4.93 -2.95 15.64
CA SER A 113 -3.86 -2.05 16.13
C SER A 113 -2.61 -2.83 16.52
N ALA A 114 -2.76 -4.00 17.14
CA ALA A 114 -1.66 -4.85 17.60
C ALA A 114 -1.08 -5.70 16.47
N GLY A 115 -1.89 -6.03 15.46
CA GLY A 115 -1.60 -7.11 14.54
C GLY A 115 -0.97 -6.71 13.23
N SER A 116 -1.66 -5.93 12.38
CA SER A 116 -1.34 -6.08 10.97
C SER A 116 -1.79 -4.92 10.08
N CYS A 117 -3.05 -4.50 10.05
CA CYS A 117 -3.57 -3.78 8.88
C CYS A 117 -4.46 -2.59 9.25
N PHE A 118 -3.94 -1.36 9.31
CA PHE A 118 -4.83 -0.21 9.49
C PHE A 118 -5.46 0.22 8.15
N ARG A 119 -6.81 0.21 8.14
CA ARG A 119 -7.76 0.96 7.28
C ARG A 119 -8.36 0.23 6.06
N ALA A 120 -9.24 -0.76 6.28
CA ALA A 120 -10.22 -1.22 5.30
C ALA A 120 -11.66 -1.09 5.82
N LYS A 121 -12.56 -0.62 4.96
CA LYS A 121 -13.96 -0.27 5.27
C LYS A 121 -14.86 -1.48 5.02
N GLY A 122 -15.73 -1.80 5.98
CA GLY A 122 -16.65 -2.94 5.91
C GLY A 122 -17.65 -2.87 4.75
N ARG A 123 -18.07 -4.04 4.27
CA ARG A 123 -19.01 -4.21 3.14
C ARG A 123 -20.48 -4.21 3.62
N MET A 124 -21.35 -3.53 2.88
CA MET A 124 -22.81 -3.69 2.94
C MET A 124 -23.20 -5.06 2.35
N ALA A 125 -24.01 -5.83 3.07
CA ALA A 125 -24.40 -7.19 2.71
C ALA A 125 -25.35 -7.25 1.50
N ARG A 126 -25.11 -8.21 0.60
CA ARG A 126 -26.03 -9.25 0.08
C ARG A 126 -25.71 -9.66 -1.36
N ARG A 127 -25.21 -10.89 -1.54
CA ARG A 127 -25.63 -11.82 -2.59
C ARG A 127 -25.12 -13.24 -2.27
N ASN A 128 -25.95 -14.25 -2.53
CA ASN A 128 -25.78 -15.67 -2.19
C ASN A 128 -24.33 -16.17 -2.30
N GLU A 129 -23.82 -16.58 -1.15
CA GLU A 129 -22.47 -17.05 -0.92
C GLU A 129 -22.51 -18.58 -0.82
N GLY A 130 -22.13 -19.26 -1.89
CA GLY A 130 -21.79 -20.69 -1.81
C GLY A 130 -20.64 -20.88 -0.81
N GLU A 131 -20.63 -22.03 -0.12
CA GLU A 131 -19.73 -22.39 0.98
C GLU A 131 -18.34 -21.76 0.88
N TYR A 132 -18.09 -20.77 1.74
CA TYR A 132 -16.76 -20.21 1.89
C TYR A 132 -15.88 -21.25 2.60
N PRO A 133 -14.60 -21.39 2.23
CA PRO A 133 -13.71 -22.23 2.99
C PRO A 133 -13.61 -21.69 4.43
N PRO A 134 -13.45 -22.59 5.43
CA PRO A 134 -13.68 -22.29 6.84
C PRO A 134 -12.67 -21.31 7.48
N TRP A 135 -11.63 -20.93 6.74
CA TRP A 135 -10.62 -19.95 7.16
C TRP A 135 -10.89 -18.54 6.59
N ILE A 136 -12.04 -18.31 5.95
CA ILE A 136 -12.45 -16.99 5.50
C ILE A 136 -13.38 -16.37 6.55
N PHE A 137 -13.02 -15.17 7.02
CA PHE A 137 -13.71 -14.38 8.06
C PHE A 137 -13.55 -14.87 9.51
N ASP A 138 -12.51 -15.65 9.79
CA ASP A 138 -12.08 -16.12 11.12
C ASP A 138 -11.98 -15.03 12.18
#